data_AF-R7IV78-F1
#
_entry.id   AF-R7IV78-F1
#
_cell.length_a   1.000
_cell.length_b   1.000
_cell.length_c   1.000
_cell.angle_alpha   90.00
_cell.angle_beta   90.00
_cell.angle_gamma   90.00
#
_symmetry.space_group_name_H-M   'P 1'
#
loop_
_entity.id
_entity.type
_entity.pdbx_description
1 polymer ?
#
loop_
_entity_poly.entity_id
_entity_poly.type
_entity_poly.pdbx_seq_one_letter_code
_entity_poly.pdbx_strand_id
1 'polypeptide(L)'
;MEDIKNKRIERIFAIYIKLKAGGIIKKPEEALKYKVDERTIQRDIDELRNCLSNLALEDGSAGVSGIYYSRKLKGFLMKQGIDEKEN
;
A
#
# COMPACT_ATOMS: atom_id res chain seq x y z
N MET A 1 -13.66 17.70 11.59
CA MET A 1 -12.80 17.59 10.39
C MET A 1 -11.54 16.78 10.69
N GLU A 2 -10.89 17.02 11.84
CA GLU A 2 -9.74 16.25 12.35
C GLU A 2 -9.97 14.72 12.36
N ASP A 3 -11.12 14.26 12.85
CA ASP A 3 -11.42 12.81 12.94
C ASP A 3 -11.44 12.10 11.58
N ILE A 4 -11.88 12.78 10.52
CA ILE A 4 -11.92 12.22 9.16
C ILE A 4 -10.50 12.08 8.63
N LYS A 5 -9.63 13.05 8.91
CA LYS A 5 -8.22 13.03 8.54
C LYS A 5 -7.47 11.93 9.29
N ASN A 6 -7.72 11.77 10.59
CA ASN A 6 -7.12 10.72 11.41
C ASN A 6 -7.52 9.32 10.93
N LYS A 7 -8.81 9.10 10.65
CA LYS A 7 -9.29 7.82 10.08
C LYS A 7 -8.65 7.47 8.74
N ARG A 8 -8.37 8.46 7.90
CA ARG A 8 -7.65 8.24 6.62
C ARG A 8 -6.20 7.84 6.88
N ILE A 9 -5.49 8.56 7.74
CA ILE A 9 -4.09 8.27 8.09
C ILE A 9 -3.95 6.86 8.68
N GLU A 10 -4.80 6.53 9.66
CA GLU A 10 -4.84 5.18 10.26
C GLU A 10 -5.06 4.09 9.21
N ARG A 11 -5.95 4.33 8.24
CA ARG A 11 -6.24 3.37 7.17
C ARG A 11 -5.05 3.19 6.24
N ILE A 12 -4.42 4.27 5.79
CA ILE A 12 -3.20 4.20 4.94
C ILE A 12 -2.09 3.47 5.68
N PHE A 13 -1.91 3.76 6.97
CA PHE A 13 -0.89 3.11 7.80
C PHE A 13 -1.16 1.61 7.99
N ALA A 14 -2.41 1.22 8.24
CA ALA A 14 -2.81 -0.18 8.34
C ALA A 14 -2.61 -0.94 7.01
N ILE A 15 -2.93 -0.30 5.86
CA ILE A 15 -2.66 -0.84 4.52
C ILE A 15 -1.16 -1.09 4.35
N TYR A 16 -0.31 -0.11 4.72
CA TYR A 16 1.14 -0.25 4.64
C TYR A 16 1.66 -1.41 5.49
N ILE A 17 1.25 -1.53 6.77
CA ILE A 17 1.66 -2.63 7.65
C ILE A 17 1.32 -3.98 7.01
N LYS A 18 0.09 -4.14 6.52
CA LYS A 18 -0.36 -5.39 5.89
C LYS A 18 0.45 -5.72 4.64
N LEU A 19 0.73 -4.73 3.78
CA LEU A 19 1.56 -4.90 2.59
C LEU A 19 3.01 -5.26 2.94
N LYS A 20 3.61 -4.59 3.92
CA LYS A 20 4.98 -4.85 4.38
C LYS A 20 5.15 -6.26 4.95
N ALA A 21 4.11 -6.81 5.57
CA ALA A 21 4.07 -8.19 6.05
C ALA A 21 3.82 -9.23 4.93
N GLY A 22 3.85 -8.83 3.65
CA GLY A 22 3.57 -9.72 2.51
C GLY A 22 2.08 -9.95 2.23
N GLY A 23 1.21 -9.23 2.94
CA GLY A 23 -0.23 -9.34 2.77
C GLY A 23 -0.74 -8.76 1.45
N ILE A 24 -1.93 -9.21 1.04
CA ILE A 24 -2.59 -8.77 -0.18
C ILE A 24 -3.75 -7.84 0.17
N ILE A 25 -3.80 -6.68 -0.48
CA ILE A 25 -4.89 -5.71 -0.34
C ILE A 25 -5.86 -5.89 -1.50
N LYS A 26 -7.11 -6.22 -1.17
CA LYS A 26 -8.21 -6.27 -2.14
C LYS A 26 -9.18 -5.15 -1.84
N LYS A 27 -9.46 -4.31 -2.83
CA LYS A 27 -10.28 -3.11 -2.64
C LYS A 27 -11.66 -3.39 -2.06
N PRO A 28 -12.43 -4.40 -2.54
CA PRO A 28 -13.77 -4.65 -1.98
C PRO A 28 -13.73 -5.04 -0.50
N GLU A 29 -12.74 -5.85 -0.10
CA GLU A 29 -12.60 -6.32 1.28
C GLU A 29 -12.23 -5.17 2.23
N GLU A 30 -11.26 -4.33 1.85
CA GLU A 30 -10.87 -3.18 2.67
C GLU A 30 -11.96 -2.09 2.68
N ALA A 31 -12.64 -1.87 1.56
CA ALA A 31 -13.77 -0.93 1.46
C ALA A 31 -14.87 -1.28 2.47
N LEU A 32 -15.25 -2.57 2.53
CA LEU A 32 -16.21 -3.07 3.51
C LEU A 32 -15.69 -2.92 4.95
N LYS A 33 -14.43 -3.30 5.21
CA LYS A 33 -13.80 -3.21 6.55
C LYS A 33 -13.80 -1.78 7.10
N TYR A 34 -13.45 -0.81 6.26
CA TYR A 34 -13.34 0.59 6.67
C TYR A 34 -14.61 1.40 6.44
N LYS A 35 -15.67 0.78 5.89
CA LYS A 35 -16.95 1.42 5.54
C LYS A 35 -16.76 2.64 4.62
N VAL A 36 -15.95 2.46 3.57
CA VAL A 36 -15.67 3.47 2.54
C VAL A 36 -15.81 2.86 1.15
N ASP A 37 -15.88 3.70 0.11
CA ASP A 37 -15.88 3.22 -1.27
C ASP A 37 -14.53 2.64 -1.70
N GLU A 38 -14.56 1.71 -2.66
CA GLU A 38 -13.34 1.18 -3.29
C GLU A 38 -12.46 2.27 -3.93
N ARG A 39 -13.08 3.37 -4.39
CA ARG A 39 -12.35 4.53 -4.92
C ARG A 39 -11.54 5.25 -3.84
N THR A 40 -12.00 5.21 -2.59
CA THR A 40 -11.25 5.73 -1.44
C THR A 40 -10.04 4.85 -1.16
N ILE A 41 -10.22 3.53 -1.12
CA ILE A 41 -9.10 2.58 -0.97
C ILE A 41 -8.07 2.73 -2.09
N GLN A 42 -8.52 2.93 -3.34
CA GLN A 42 -7.62 3.20 -4.46
C GLN A 42 -6.77 4.46 -4.23
N ARG A 43 -7.39 5.57 -3.79
CA ARG A 43 -6.67 6.81 -3.48
C ARG A 43 -5.67 6.63 -2.34
N ASP A 44 -6.03 5.88 -1.31
CA ASP A 44 -5.12 5.57 -0.19
C ASP A 44 -3.88 4.80 -0.68
N ILE A 45 -4.07 3.83 -1.59
CA ILE A 45 -2.98 3.07 -2.21
C ILE A 45 -2.10 3.98 -3.09
N ASP A 46 -2.71 4.87 -3.87
CA ASP A 46 -1.98 5.79 -4.75
C ASP A 46 -1.18 6.83 -3.95
N GLU A 47 -1.73 7.32 -2.83
CA GLU A 47 -1.02 8.18 -1.89
C GLU A 47 0.16 7.46 -1.22
N LEU A 48 -0.04 6.20 -0.81
CA LEU A 48 1.05 5.39 -0.26
C LEU A 48 2.16 5.15 -1.30
N ARG A 49 1.82 4.91 -2.57
CA ARG A 49 2.80 4.81 -3.66
C ARG A 49 3.61 6.09 -3.82
N ASN A 50 2.95 7.24 -3.83
CA ASN A 50 3.62 8.55 -3.94
C ASN A 50 4.55 8.78 -2.75
N CYS A 51 4.11 8.46 -1.54
CA CYS A 51 4.93 8.57 -0.33
C CYS A 51 6.18 7.69 -0.41
N LEU A 52 6.03 6.41 -0.78
CA LEU A 52 7.17 5.49 -0.94
C LEU A 52 8.12 5.94 -2.04
N SER A 53 7.59 6.47 -3.15
CA SER A 53 8.41 7.01 -4.24
C SER A 53 9.21 8.24 -3.79
N ASN A 54 8.61 9.13 -3.00
CA ASN A 54 9.29 10.32 -2.49
C ASN A 54 10.39 9.94 -1.49
N LEU A 55 10.11 9.00 -0.58
CA LEU A 55 11.10 8.52 0.38
C LEU A 55 12.32 7.88 -0.32
N ALA A 56 12.08 7.07 -1.36
CA ALA A 56 13.16 6.45 -2.13
C ALA A 56 14.04 7.47 -2.89
N LEU A 57 13.50 8.66 -3.21
CA LEU A 57 14.28 9.75 -3.79
C LEU A 57 15.14 10.48 -2.74
N GLU A 58 14.64 10.59 -1.50
CA GLU A 58 15.32 11.29 -0.39
C GLU A 58 16.45 10.46 0.24
N ASP A 59 16.26 9.16 0.43
CA ASP A 59 17.21 8.28 1.12
C ASP A 59 18.22 7.58 0.19
N GLY A 60 18.10 7.78 -1.13
CA GLY A 60 18.95 7.16 -2.14
C GLY A 60 18.73 5.65 -2.31
N SER A 61 17.73 5.06 -1.64
CA SER A 61 17.32 3.65 -1.79
C SER A 61 16.41 3.43 -2.99
N ALA A 62 16.82 3.98 -4.14
CA ALA A 62 16.16 3.83 -5.44
C ALA A 62 16.21 2.35 -5.91
N GLY A 63 15.37 1.51 -5.30
CA GLY A 63 15.28 0.09 -5.60
C GLY A 63 14.36 -0.75 -4.71
N VAL A 64 14.00 -0.33 -3.49
CA VAL A 64 13.77 -1.34 -2.44
C VAL A 64 12.31 -1.64 -2.08
N SER A 65 11.27 -0.91 -2.49
CA SER A 65 9.87 -1.36 -2.26
C SER A 65 8.81 -0.68 -3.12
N GLY A 66 8.05 -1.45 -3.91
CA GLY A 66 6.95 -0.93 -4.72
C GLY A 66 5.62 -1.66 -4.49
N ILE A 67 4.49 -0.97 -4.65
CA ILE A 67 3.14 -1.56 -4.54
C ILE A 67 2.59 -1.88 -5.93
N TYR A 68 2.35 -3.15 -6.21
CA TYR A 68 1.95 -3.65 -7.52
C TYR A 68 0.60 -4.37 -7.47
N TYR A 69 -0.18 -4.24 -8.54
CA TYR A 69 -1.39 -5.04 -8.69
C TYR A 69 -1.06 -6.40 -9.31
N SER A 70 -1.39 -7.48 -8.59
CA SER A 70 -1.33 -8.85 -9.10
C SER A 70 -2.67 -9.27 -9.66
N ARG A 71 -2.71 -9.52 -10.98
CA ARG A 71 -3.90 -10.08 -11.65
C ARG A 71 -4.25 -11.48 -11.13
N LYS A 72 -3.23 -12.30 -10.83
CA LYS A 72 -3.40 -13.67 -10.30
C LYS A 72 -4.11 -13.66 -8.94
N LEU A 73 -3.72 -12.74 -8.07
CA LEU A 73 -4.26 -12.63 -6.71
C LEU A 73 -5.44 -11.64 -6.61
N LYS A 74 -5.76 -10.95 -7.71
CA LYS A 74 -6.78 -9.91 -7.82
C LYS A 74 -6.65 -8.82 -6.74
N GLY A 75 -5.42 -8.43 -6.42
CA GLY A 75 -5.12 -7.49 -5.33
C GLY A 75 -3.74 -6.86 -5.42
N PHE A 76 -3.48 -5.93 -4.52
CA PHE A 76 -2.20 -5.21 -4.41
C PHE A 76 -1.28 -5.89 -3.41
N LEU A 77 0.01 -5.95 -3.72
CA LEU A 77 1.07 -6.45 -2.85
C LEU A 77 2.29 -5.53 -2.92
N MET A 78 3.11 -5.56 -1.89
CA MET A 78 4.41 -4.89 -1.90
C MET A 78 5.49 -5.90 -2.29
N LYS A 79 6.38 -5.50 -3.21
CA LYS A 79 7.62 -6.24 -3.50
C LYS A 79 8.78 -5.42 -2.99
N GLN A 80 9.68 -6.04 -2.23
CA GLN A 80 10.92 -5.40 -1.83
C GLN A 80 12.02 -5.75 -2.82
N GLY A 81 12.88 -4.80 -3.16
CA GLY A 81 14.00 -4.97 -4.09
C GLY A 81 15.19 -5.66 -3.44
N ILE A 82 15.00 -6.81 -2.80
CA ILE A 82 16.03 -7.80 -2.48
C ILE A 82 15.33 -9.17 -2.47
N ASP A 83 14.98 -9.68 -3.65
CA ASP A 83 14.90 -11.14 -3.82
C ASP A 83 16.31 -11.55 -4.27
N GLU A 84 17.19 -11.85 -3.30
CA GLU A 84 18.35 -12.71 -3.60
C GLU A 84 17.76 -13.97 -4.22
N LYS A 85 18.03 -14.17 -5.51
CA LYS A 85 17.70 -15.41 -6.17
C LYS A 85 18.48 -16.50 -5.44
N GLU A 86 17.79 -17.36 -4.69
CA GLU A 86 18.27 -18.72 -4.47
C GLU A 86 18.40 -19.37 -5.86
N ASN A 87 19.63 -19.37 -6.39
CA ASN A 87 20.10 -20.38 -7.33
C ASN A 87 21.63 -20.45 -7.35
#